data_AF-A0A2S9BFH6-F1
#
_entry.id   AF-A0A2S9BFH6-F1
#
_cell.length_a   1.000
_cell.length_b   1.000
_cell.length_c   1.000
_cell.angle_alpha   90.00
_cell.angle_beta   90.00
_cell.angle_gamma   90.00
#
_symmetry.space_group_name_H-M   'P 1'
#
loop_
_entity.id
_entity.type
_entity.pdbx_description
1 polymer ?
#
loop_
_entity_poly.entity_id
_entity_poly.type
_entity_poly.pdbx_seq_one_letter_code
_entity_poly.pdbx_strand_id
1 'polypeptide(L)'
;MRDLQELPDEIINTAMVTIYNHLEPGSKLCLVAYKPGNPKADFLRVDSQFDMNEAVSAMRRKGLSIDGDNAYKSDLLDAVVGALALGAQNNNPPPAEHWGQRFWDIGRKERGLHEELVAALKLNRENLRACQATIHLAGYFDPTYVNDAQAAMKVADEVLAKASA
;
A
#
# COMPACT_ATOMS: atom_id res chain seq x y z
N MET A 1 41.50 5.13 -3.34
CA MET A 1 40.54 5.53 -2.29
C MET A 1 40.26 4.26 -1.50
N ARG A 2 40.63 4.19 -0.20
CA ARG A 2 40.41 2.97 0.61
C ARG A 2 38.91 2.73 0.77
N ASP A 3 38.53 1.46 0.91
CA ASP A 3 37.14 1.14 1.24
C ASP A 3 36.81 1.73 2.62
N LEU A 4 35.64 2.35 2.75
CA LEU A 4 35.23 3.04 3.98
C LEU A 4 35.01 2.04 5.12
N GLN A 5 34.71 0.78 4.79
CA GLN A 5 34.62 -0.33 5.74
C GLN A 5 35.97 -0.82 6.26
N GLU A 6 37.09 -0.45 5.61
CA GLU A 6 38.45 -0.81 6.02
C GLU A 6 39.11 0.26 6.92
N LEU A 7 38.38 1.33 7.26
CA LEU A 7 38.89 2.33 8.18
C LEU A 7 39.04 1.72 9.59
N PRO A 8 40.22 1.85 10.23
CA PRO A 8 40.40 1.40 11.61
C PRO A 8 39.39 2.07 12.55
N ASP A 9 38.79 1.28 13.44
CA ASP A 9 37.81 1.74 14.45
C ASP A 9 38.33 2.94 15.28
N GLU A 10 39.63 2.98 15.54
CA GLU A 10 40.30 4.05 16.27
C GLU A 10 40.16 5.41 15.57
N ILE A 11 40.27 5.45 14.24
CA ILE A 11 40.11 6.67 13.44
C ILE A 11 38.65 7.14 13.51
N ILE A 12 37.71 6.22 13.33
CA ILE A 12 36.27 6.51 13.36
C ILE A 12 35.86 7.03 14.75
N ASN A 13 36.29 6.35 15.82
CA ASN A 13 35.97 6.74 17.18
C ASN A 13 36.58 8.10 17.54
N THR A 14 37.82 8.37 17.13
CA THR A 14 38.47 9.67 17.35
C THR A 14 37.73 10.80 16.65
N ALA A 15 37.30 10.59 15.40
CA ALA A 15 36.52 11.57 14.65
C ALA A 15 35.16 11.82 15.30
N MET A 16 34.45 10.76 15.70
CA MET A 16 33.17 10.84 16.40
C MET A 16 33.29 11.61 17.72
N VAL A 17 34.27 11.28 18.57
CA VAL A 17 34.50 11.96 19.86
C VAL A 17 34.84 13.44 19.65
N THR A 18 35.67 13.75 18.66
CA THR A 18 36.01 15.13 18.31
C THR A 18 34.76 15.93 17.96
N ILE A 19 33.90 15.39 17.07
CA ILE A 19 32.64 16.06 16.70
C ILE A 19 31.74 16.22 17.92
N TYR A 20 31.61 15.16 18.73
CA TYR A 20 30.77 15.14 19.92
C TYR A 20 31.09 16.24 20.92
N ASN A 21 32.37 16.55 21.13
CA ASN A 21 32.83 17.59 22.05
C ASN A 21 32.39 19.01 21.63
N HIS A 22 31.88 19.18 20.40
CA HIS A 22 31.37 20.44 19.88
C HIS A 22 29.84 20.49 19.79
N LEU A 23 29.14 19.44 20.22
CA LEU A 23 27.68 19.38 20.21
C LEU A 23 27.09 19.75 21.58
N GLU A 24 25.85 20.24 21.56
CA GLU A 24 25.11 20.51 22.80
C GLU A 24 24.81 19.20 23.58
N PRO A 25 24.72 19.25 24.91
CA PRO A 25 24.37 18.08 25.72
C PRO A 25 23.06 17.42 25.23
N GLY A 26 23.08 16.10 25.06
CA GLY A 26 21.93 15.34 24.57
C GLY A 26 21.82 15.24 23.04
N SER A 27 22.72 15.89 22.30
CA SER A 27 22.81 15.72 20.85
C SER A 27 23.13 14.27 20.46
N LYS A 28 22.62 13.87 19.31
CA LYS A 28 22.84 12.54 18.72
C LYS A 28 23.68 12.66 17.45
N LEU A 29 24.59 11.71 17.23
CA LEU A 29 25.50 11.70 16.10
C LEU A 29 25.40 10.38 15.32
N CYS A 30 25.22 10.53 14.02
CA CYS A 30 25.28 9.44 13.05
C CYS A 30 26.24 9.84 11.93
N LEU A 31 27.20 8.96 11.67
CA LEU A 31 28.13 9.05 10.56
C LEU A 31 27.73 8.03 9.50
N VAL A 32 27.35 8.54 8.33
CA VAL A 32 27.05 7.73 7.14
C VAL A 32 28.10 8.05 6.08
N ALA A 33 28.70 7.03 5.51
CA ALA A 33 29.50 7.15 4.31
C ALA A 33 29.06 6.06 3.33
N TYR A 34 28.82 6.42 2.06
CA TYR A 34 28.27 5.48 1.09
C TYR A 34 28.88 5.70 -0.30
N LYS A 35 28.84 4.66 -1.12
CA LYS A 35 29.16 4.74 -2.54
C LYS A 35 27.85 4.67 -3.33
N PRO A 36 27.50 5.71 -4.12
CA PRO A 36 26.27 5.68 -4.91
C PRO A 36 26.16 4.41 -5.76
N GLY A 37 25.01 3.74 -5.68
CA GLY A 37 24.72 2.51 -6.42
C GLY A 37 25.40 1.23 -5.89
N ASN A 38 26.11 1.28 -4.77
CA ASN A 38 26.74 0.11 -4.17
C ASN A 38 26.43 -0.01 -2.66
N PRO A 39 25.26 -0.58 -2.29
CA PRO A 39 24.84 -0.71 -0.90
C PRO A 39 25.82 -1.49 -0.02
N LYS A 40 26.62 -2.39 -0.61
CA LYS A 40 27.62 -3.18 0.13
C LYS A 40 28.76 -2.34 0.66
N ALA A 41 29.00 -1.16 0.08
CA ALA A 41 30.03 -0.22 0.54
C ALA A 41 29.47 0.83 1.52
N ASP A 42 28.19 0.71 1.91
CA ASP A 42 27.60 1.60 2.88
C ASP A 42 28.22 1.33 4.26
N PHE A 43 28.58 2.42 4.92
CA PHE A 43 29.14 2.44 6.26
C PHE A 43 28.23 3.30 7.14
N LEU A 44 27.82 2.74 8.27
CA LEU A 44 26.94 3.39 9.24
C LEU A 44 27.50 3.23 10.65
N ARG A 45 27.83 4.35 11.29
CA ARG A 45 28.21 4.40 12.71
C ARG A 45 27.28 5.34 13.44
N VAL A 46 26.68 4.83 14.52
CA VAL A 46 25.75 5.59 15.36
C VAL A 46 26.20 5.55 16.81
N ASP A 47 25.68 6.49 17.59
CA ASP A 47 25.86 6.51 19.03
C ASP A 47 25.06 5.44 19.79
N SER A 48 25.32 5.35 21.09
CA SER A 48 24.50 4.54 21.99
C SER A 48 23.13 5.19 22.19
N GLN A 49 22.06 4.40 22.02
CA GLN A 49 20.66 4.87 22.09
C GLN A 49 20.29 5.81 20.94
N PHE A 50 20.82 5.56 19.75
CA PHE A 50 20.45 6.26 18.53
C PHE A 50 19.09 5.77 18.00
N ASP A 51 18.18 6.70 17.69
CA ASP A 51 16.93 6.41 16.99
C ASP A 51 17.04 6.81 15.51
N MET A 52 17.02 5.80 14.63
CA MET A 52 17.09 5.99 13.18
C MET A 52 15.90 6.79 12.64
N ASN A 53 14.71 6.69 13.26
CA ASN A 53 13.54 7.43 12.81
C ASN A 53 13.65 8.92 13.11
N GLU A 54 14.24 9.29 14.25
CA GLU A 54 14.55 10.68 14.56
C GLU A 54 15.62 11.25 13.63
N ALA A 55 16.62 10.44 13.25
CA ALA A 55 17.62 10.82 12.25
C ALA A 55 17.00 11.12 10.89
N VAL A 56 16.08 10.26 10.42
CA VAL A 56 15.31 10.49 9.19
C VAL A 56 14.47 11.76 9.31
N SER A 57 13.83 11.99 10.47
CA SER A 57 13.06 13.21 10.72
C SER A 57 13.94 14.47 10.69
N ALA A 58 15.15 14.41 11.24
CA ALA A 58 16.13 15.50 11.17
C ALA A 58 16.56 15.79 9.73
N MET A 59 16.85 14.76 8.94
CA MET A 59 17.18 14.90 7.51
C MET A 59 16.01 15.50 6.72
N ARG A 60 14.76 15.10 7.00
CA ARG A 60 13.55 15.66 6.37
C ARG A 60 13.40 17.16 6.65
N ARG A 61 13.64 17.60 7.90
CA ARG A 61 13.67 19.03 8.27
C ARG A 61 14.75 19.82 7.51
N LYS A 62 15.74 19.14 6.93
CA LYS A 62 16.83 19.73 6.14
C LYS A 62 16.71 19.50 4.63
N GLY A 63 15.54 19.06 4.15
CA GLY A 63 15.25 18.95 2.72
C GLY A 63 15.43 17.56 2.13
N LEU A 64 15.61 16.51 2.95
CA LEU A 64 15.41 15.13 2.48
C LEU A 64 13.96 14.99 2.03
N SER A 65 13.75 15.00 0.71
CA SER A 65 12.42 14.99 0.12
C SER A 65 11.89 13.57 -0.06
N ILE A 66 10.56 13.46 0.11
CA ILE A 66 9.80 12.28 -0.28
C ILE A 66 9.47 12.26 -1.79
N ASP A 67 9.95 13.20 -2.58
CA ASP A 67 9.62 13.29 -4.01
C ASP A 67 10.71 12.69 -4.93
N GLY A 68 11.92 12.46 -4.42
CA GLY A 68 13.01 11.83 -5.20
C GLY A 68 12.89 10.30 -5.29
N ASP A 69 13.52 9.67 -6.29
CA ASP A 69 13.57 8.21 -6.41
C ASP A 69 14.36 7.61 -5.23
N ASN A 70 13.69 6.87 -4.35
CA ASN A 70 14.34 6.18 -3.24
C ASN A 70 13.70 4.80 -3.00
N ALA A 71 14.55 3.78 -2.79
CA ALA A 71 14.12 2.40 -2.60
C ALA A 71 13.15 2.24 -1.42
N TYR A 72 13.35 3.01 -0.35
CA TYR A 72 12.46 3.00 0.82
C TYR A 72 10.99 3.27 0.47
N LYS A 73 10.70 4.19 -0.46
CA LYS A 73 9.31 4.46 -0.89
C LYS A 73 8.77 3.33 -1.72
N SER A 74 9.54 2.82 -2.67
CA SER A 74 9.12 1.71 -3.51
C SER A 74 8.77 0.52 -2.63
N ASP A 75 9.63 0.17 -1.68
CA ASP A 75 9.40 -0.92 -0.72
C ASP A 75 8.17 -0.66 0.17
N LEU A 76 7.99 0.57 0.66
CA LEU A 76 6.83 0.95 1.46
C LEU A 76 5.52 0.87 0.64
N LEU A 77 5.53 1.37 -0.60
CA LEU A 77 4.38 1.32 -1.49
C LEU A 77 4.06 -0.11 -1.90
N ASP A 78 5.07 -0.92 -2.19
CA ASP A 78 4.91 -2.34 -2.48
C ASP A 78 4.29 -3.09 -1.30
N ALA A 79 4.72 -2.78 -0.07
CA ALA A 79 4.10 -3.33 1.14
C ALA A 79 2.64 -2.88 1.31
N VAL A 80 2.32 -1.61 1.00
CA VAL A 80 0.93 -1.10 1.02
C VAL A 80 0.07 -1.78 -0.03
N VAL A 81 0.55 -1.88 -1.27
CA VAL A 81 -0.14 -2.55 -2.38
C VAL A 81 -0.35 -4.03 -2.07
N GLY A 82 0.66 -4.70 -1.53
CA GLY A 82 0.58 -6.08 -1.08
C GLY A 82 -0.47 -6.28 0.01
N ALA A 83 -0.50 -5.41 1.02
CA ALA A 83 -1.51 -5.47 2.08
C ALA A 83 -2.94 -5.29 1.53
N LEU A 84 -3.16 -4.32 0.63
CA LEU A 84 -4.45 -4.12 -0.05
C LEU A 84 -4.89 -5.35 -0.84
N ALA A 85 -3.97 -5.94 -1.62
CA ALA A 85 -4.25 -7.13 -2.42
C ALA A 85 -4.61 -8.35 -1.56
N LEU A 86 -3.85 -8.59 -0.49
CA LEU A 86 -4.12 -9.66 0.47
C LEU A 86 -5.44 -9.44 1.22
N GLY A 87 -5.75 -8.17 1.54
CA GLY A 87 -7.02 -7.76 2.10
C GLY A 87 -8.19 -8.11 1.20
N ALA A 88 -8.11 -7.72 -0.08
CA ALA A 88 -9.12 -8.07 -1.07
C ALA A 88 -9.31 -9.59 -1.18
N GLN A 89 -8.24 -10.36 -1.07
CA GLN A 89 -8.29 -11.83 -1.11
C GLN A 89 -8.73 -12.48 0.22
N ASN A 90 -8.93 -11.69 1.28
CA ASN A 90 -9.15 -12.18 2.65
C ASN A 90 -8.10 -13.21 3.11
N ASN A 91 -6.83 -12.95 2.79
CA ASN A 91 -5.76 -13.90 3.08
C ASN A 91 -4.60 -13.22 3.81
N ASN A 92 -3.84 -14.01 4.58
CA ASN A 92 -2.63 -13.60 5.28
C ASN A 92 -2.75 -12.23 5.98
N PRO A 93 -3.71 -12.07 6.92
CA PRO A 93 -3.86 -10.81 7.64
C PRO A 93 -2.57 -10.48 8.40
N PRO A 94 -2.17 -9.21 8.44
CA PRO A 94 -1.04 -8.79 9.27
C PRO A 94 -1.24 -9.17 10.74
N PRO A 95 -0.16 -9.35 11.53
CA PRO A 95 -0.27 -9.51 12.97
C PRO A 95 -1.01 -8.34 13.62
N ALA A 96 -1.62 -8.58 14.79
CA ALA A 96 -2.24 -7.52 15.57
C ALA A 96 -1.27 -6.36 15.81
N GLU A 97 -1.77 -5.13 15.71
CA GLU A 97 -1.01 -3.88 15.88
C GLU A 97 0.06 -3.59 14.80
N HIS A 98 0.19 -4.46 13.78
CA HIS A 98 1.05 -4.18 12.64
C HIS A 98 0.49 -3.00 11.83
N TRP A 99 1.36 -2.05 11.46
CA TRP A 99 0.99 -0.83 10.74
C TRP A 99 0.24 -1.10 9.41
N GLY A 100 0.51 -2.25 8.79
CA GLY A 100 -0.11 -2.73 7.56
C GLY A 100 -1.57 -3.13 7.70
N GLN A 101 -2.08 -3.38 8.92
CA GLN A 101 -3.44 -3.87 9.17
C GLN A 101 -4.49 -2.95 8.54
N ARG A 102 -4.33 -1.64 8.66
CA ARG A 102 -5.26 -0.65 8.12
C ARG A 102 -5.46 -0.80 6.61
N PHE A 103 -4.41 -1.15 5.88
CA PHE A 103 -4.44 -1.28 4.42
C PHE A 103 -5.05 -2.61 4.01
N TRP A 104 -4.75 -3.67 4.75
CA TRP A 104 -5.43 -4.96 4.60
C TRP A 104 -6.94 -4.82 4.83
N ASP A 105 -7.35 -4.10 5.88
CA ASP A 105 -8.76 -3.85 6.19
C ASP A 105 -9.47 -3.07 5.09
N ILE A 106 -8.80 -2.08 4.48
CA ILE A 106 -9.33 -1.34 3.32
C ILE A 106 -9.59 -2.32 2.18
N GLY A 107 -8.60 -3.14 1.81
CA GLY A 107 -8.76 -4.14 0.75
C GLY A 107 -9.92 -5.08 1.01
N ARG A 108 -10.07 -5.57 2.24
CA ARG A 108 -11.14 -6.49 2.63
C ARG A 108 -12.51 -5.83 2.60
N LYS A 109 -12.63 -4.60 3.09
CA LYS A 109 -13.90 -3.84 3.09
C LYS A 109 -14.35 -3.51 1.67
N GLU A 110 -13.44 -2.99 0.84
CA GLU A 110 -13.75 -2.67 -0.56
C GLU A 110 -14.19 -3.91 -1.33
N ARG A 111 -13.47 -5.04 -1.16
CA ARG A 111 -13.87 -6.28 -1.83
C ARG A 111 -15.19 -6.83 -1.28
N GLY A 112 -15.44 -6.72 0.01
CA GLY A 112 -16.72 -7.13 0.62
C GLY A 112 -17.90 -6.36 0.05
N LEU A 113 -17.79 -5.03 -0.01
CA LEU A 113 -18.83 -4.19 -0.63
C LEU A 113 -19.04 -4.52 -2.11
N HIS A 114 -17.94 -4.77 -2.85
CA HIS A 114 -18.02 -5.18 -4.24
C HIS A 114 -18.75 -6.52 -4.41
N GLU A 115 -18.45 -7.51 -3.58
CA GLU A 115 -19.10 -8.83 -3.58
C GLU A 115 -20.61 -8.73 -3.28
N GLU A 116 -20.98 -7.91 -2.29
CA GLU A 116 -22.38 -7.61 -1.96
C GLU A 116 -23.11 -6.91 -3.10
N LEU A 117 -22.48 -5.93 -3.73
CA LEU A 117 -23.05 -5.22 -4.88
C LEU A 117 -23.27 -6.15 -6.08
N VAL A 118 -22.30 -7.03 -6.38
CA VAL A 118 -22.43 -8.04 -7.44
C VAL A 118 -23.56 -9.02 -7.13
N ALA A 119 -23.68 -9.46 -5.87
CA ALA A 119 -24.77 -10.34 -5.45
C ALA A 119 -26.15 -9.66 -5.60
N ALA A 120 -26.28 -8.40 -5.18
CA ALA A 120 -27.50 -7.61 -5.33
C ALA A 120 -27.88 -7.38 -6.81
N LEU A 121 -26.89 -7.13 -7.67
CA LEU A 121 -27.12 -6.98 -9.12
C LEU A 121 -27.60 -8.29 -9.76
N LYS A 122 -26.99 -9.43 -9.42
CA LYS A 122 -27.44 -10.76 -9.87
C LYS A 122 -28.89 -11.03 -9.48
N LEU A 123 -29.24 -10.74 -8.22
CA LEU A 123 -30.59 -10.93 -7.71
C LEU A 123 -31.60 -10.04 -8.45
N ASN A 124 -31.31 -8.75 -8.60
CA ASN A 124 -32.20 -7.82 -9.31
C ASN A 124 -32.39 -8.18 -10.79
N ARG A 125 -31.30 -8.60 -11.46
CA ARG A 125 -31.36 -9.08 -12.84
C ARG A 125 -32.28 -10.30 -12.97
N GLU A 126 -32.15 -11.28 -12.09
CA GLU A 126 -33.01 -12.48 -12.14
C GLU A 126 -34.48 -12.17 -11.81
N ASN A 127 -34.72 -11.27 -10.84
CA ASN A 127 -36.07 -10.80 -10.54
C ASN A 127 -36.71 -10.09 -11.75
N LEU A 128 -35.96 -9.25 -12.46
CA LEU A 128 -36.46 -8.58 -13.68
C LEU A 128 -36.81 -9.60 -14.78
N ARG A 129 -35.95 -10.61 -14.98
CA ARG A 129 -36.21 -11.73 -15.91
C ARG A 129 -37.49 -12.49 -15.53
N ALA A 130 -37.66 -12.82 -14.25
CA ALA A 130 -38.84 -13.55 -13.75
C ALA A 130 -40.14 -12.72 -13.89
N CYS A 131 -40.09 -11.42 -13.59
CA CYS A 131 -41.20 -10.50 -13.80
C CYS A 131 -41.61 -10.45 -15.27
N GLN A 132 -40.63 -10.32 -16.18
CA GLN A 132 -40.90 -10.28 -17.61
C GLN A 132 -41.56 -11.58 -18.10
N ALA A 133 -41.07 -12.75 -17.64
CA ALA A 133 -41.66 -14.04 -17.98
C ALA A 133 -43.11 -14.17 -17.49
N THR A 134 -43.39 -13.67 -16.28
CA THR A 134 -44.73 -13.70 -15.69
C THR A 134 -45.71 -12.78 -16.42
N ILE A 135 -45.28 -11.55 -16.74
CA ILE A 135 -46.09 -10.58 -17.51
C ILE A 135 -46.43 -11.14 -18.89
N HIS A 136 -45.46 -11.76 -19.55
CA HIS A 136 -45.66 -12.44 -20.83
C HIS A 136 -46.69 -13.57 -20.73
N LEU A 137 -46.59 -14.42 -19.70
CA LEU A 137 -47.55 -15.51 -19.46
C LEU A 137 -48.96 -15.00 -19.15
N ALA A 138 -49.08 -13.87 -18.44
CA ALA A 138 -50.35 -13.24 -18.11
C ALA A 138 -51.02 -12.53 -19.30
N GLY A 139 -50.41 -12.57 -20.50
CA GLY A 139 -50.98 -11.99 -21.72
C GLY A 139 -50.88 -10.47 -21.83
N TYR A 140 -50.16 -9.83 -20.92
CA TYR A 140 -49.88 -8.39 -20.98
C TYR A 140 -48.60 -8.18 -21.81
N PHE A 141 -48.72 -7.50 -22.95
CA PHE A 141 -47.59 -7.22 -23.83
C PHE A 141 -47.52 -5.72 -24.12
N ASP A 142 -46.79 -4.98 -23.28
CA ASP A 142 -46.31 -3.65 -23.63
C ASP A 142 -44.90 -3.81 -24.25
N PRO A 143 -44.74 -3.60 -25.57
CA PRO A 143 -43.46 -3.74 -26.25
C PRO A 143 -42.38 -2.79 -25.68
N THR A 144 -42.77 -1.62 -25.19
CA THR A 144 -41.84 -0.62 -24.65
C THR A 144 -41.20 -1.15 -23.37
N TYR A 145 -42.04 -1.61 -22.44
CA TYR A 145 -41.59 -2.24 -21.19
C TYR A 145 -40.67 -3.45 -21.46
N VAL A 146 -41.04 -4.31 -22.41
CA VAL A 146 -40.25 -5.50 -22.77
C VAL A 146 -38.87 -5.11 -23.30
N ASN A 147 -38.78 -4.11 -24.17
CA ASN A 147 -37.53 -3.64 -24.74
C ASN A 147 -36.63 -2.99 -23.67
N ASP A 148 -37.21 -2.16 -22.80
CA ASP A 148 -36.47 -1.50 -21.73
C ASP A 148 -35.93 -2.49 -20.70
N ALA A 149 -36.73 -3.49 -20.32
CA ALA A 149 -36.30 -4.56 -19.42
C ALA A 149 -35.16 -5.39 -20.03
N GLN A 150 -35.25 -5.73 -21.32
CA GLN A 150 -34.17 -6.44 -22.03
C GLN A 150 -32.89 -5.61 -22.13
N ALA A 151 -33.02 -4.31 -22.41
CA ALA A 151 -31.88 -3.39 -22.44
C ALA A 151 -31.20 -3.31 -21.06
N ALA A 152 -31.97 -3.19 -19.98
CA ALA A 152 -31.45 -3.16 -18.61
C ALA A 152 -30.74 -4.47 -18.23
N MET A 153 -31.32 -5.63 -18.56
CA MET A 153 -30.67 -6.92 -18.32
C MET A 153 -29.38 -7.07 -19.11
N LYS A 154 -29.33 -6.59 -20.36
CA LYS A 154 -28.10 -6.61 -21.17
C LYS A 154 -26.99 -5.80 -20.49
N VAL A 155 -27.29 -4.60 -19.99
CA VAL A 155 -26.32 -3.78 -19.26
C VAL A 155 -25.84 -4.50 -17.99
N ALA A 156 -26.75 -5.12 -17.24
CA ALA A 156 -26.40 -5.88 -16.05
C ALA A 156 -25.49 -7.08 -16.38
N ASP A 157 -25.80 -7.83 -17.45
CA ASP A 157 -25.01 -8.98 -17.90
C ASP A 157 -23.59 -8.54 -18.34
N GLU A 158 -23.45 -7.40 -19.02
CA GLU A 158 -22.15 -6.82 -19.40
C GLU A 158 -21.29 -6.43 -18.18
N VAL A 159 -21.90 -5.86 -17.14
CA VAL A 159 -21.18 -5.49 -15.91
C VAL A 159 -20.81 -6.74 -15.11
N LEU A 160 -21.72 -7.70 -14.97
CA LEU A 160 -21.47 -8.96 -14.26
C LEU A 160 -20.35 -9.78 -14.92
N ALA A 161 -20.26 -9.76 -16.25
CA ALA A 161 -19.16 -10.40 -16.98
C ALA A 161 -17.81 -9.79 -16.61
N LYS A 162 -17.72 -8.45 -16.47
CA LYS A 162 -16.48 -7.75 -16.06
C LYS A 162 -16.12 -8.01 -14.60
N ALA A 163 -17.12 -8.08 -13.72
CA ALA A 163 -16.90 -8.28 -12.29
C ALA A 163 -16.52 -9.73 -11.92
N SER A 164 -16.74 -10.68 -12.83
CA SER A 164 -16.43 -12.11 -12.64
C SER A 164 -15.12 -12.54 -13.34
N ALA A 165 -14.46 -11.64 -14.05
CA ALA A 165 -13.16 -11.84 -14.70
C ALA A 165 -12.01 -11.47 -13.75
#